data_AF-A0A4V1ZBF9-F1
#
_entry.id   AF-A0A4V1ZBF9-F1
#
_cell.length_a   1.000
_cell.length_b   1.000
_cell.length_c   1.000
_cell.angle_alpha   90.00
_cell.angle_beta   90.00
_cell.angle_gamma   90.00
#
_symmetry.space_group_name_H-M   'P 1'
#
loop_
_entity.id
_entity.type
_entity.pdbx_description
1 polymer ?
#
loop_
_entity_poly.entity_id
_entity_poly.type
_entity_poly.pdbx_seq_one_letter_code
_entity_poly.pdbx_strand_id
1 'polypeptide(L)'
;MLPEGLYKRRRGHNNTPPTVLLILTNCIVLAILTQLYTGCTTINSFFWVVIAGLALYNVYNIRRNREEFNKLNVIVYVVSILLMIFLFYYFSTQPGKC
;
A
#
# COMPACT_ATOMS: atom_id res chain seq x y z
N MET A 1 5.10 -40.31 -15.87
CA MET A 1 6.06 -39.67 -14.94
C MET A 1 5.93 -38.18 -15.16
N LEU A 2 5.41 -37.42 -14.19
CA LEU A 2 5.30 -35.96 -14.33
C LEU A 2 6.72 -35.36 -14.35
N PRO A 3 7.02 -34.36 -15.20
CA PRO A 3 8.34 -33.74 -15.26
C PRO A 3 8.82 -33.28 -13.88
N GLU A 4 9.98 -33.76 -13.44
CA GLU A 4 10.67 -33.47 -12.16
C GLU A 4 10.92 -31.96 -11.91
N GLY A 5 10.70 -31.11 -12.92
CA GLY A 5 10.87 -29.66 -12.87
C GLY A 5 9.60 -28.84 -12.66
N LEU A 6 8.40 -29.42 -12.77
CA LEU A 6 7.13 -28.65 -12.68
C LEU A 6 6.81 -28.20 -11.25
N TYR A 7 7.16 -29.00 -10.24
CA TYR A 7 6.86 -28.72 -8.83
C TYR A 7 8.07 -28.31 -7.99
N LYS A 8 9.26 -28.15 -8.59
CA LYS A 8 10.39 -27.56 -7.87
C LYS A 8 10.05 -26.11 -7.55
N ARG A 9 9.84 -25.81 -6.26
CA ARG A 9 9.75 -24.44 -5.75
C ARG A 9 11.00 -23.70 -6.21
N ARG A 10 10.90 -22.93 -7.29
CA ARG A 10 11.99 -22.10 -7.80
C ARG A 10 12.35 -21.11 -6.69
N ARG A 11 13.54 -21.26 -6.10
CA ARG A 11 14.11 -20.23 -5.21
C ARG A 11 14.15 -18.93 -6.02
N GLY A 12 13.34 -17.94 -5.62
CA GLY A 12 13.19 -16.68 -6.36
C GLY A 12 11.98 -16.60 -7.31
N HIS A 13 11.06 -17.57 -7.30
CA HIS A 13 9.76 -17.34 -7.94
C HIS A 13 8.98 -16.34 -7.09
N ASN A 14 9.06 -15.08 -7.49
CA ASN A 14 8.33 -14.01 -6.85
C ASN A 14 6.87 -14.05 -7.31
N ASN A 15 6.06 -14.89 -6.66
CA ASN A 15 4.65 -15.05 -7.00
C ASN A 15 3.85 -13.76 -6.80
N THR A 16 4.36 -12.84 -5.97
CA THR A 16 3.73 -11.57 -5.65
C THR A 16 4.74 -10.44 -5.83
N PRO A 17 4.63 -9.66 -6.92
CA PRO A 17 5.50 -8.52 -7.15
C PRO A 17 5.52 -7.56 -5.94
N PRO A 18 6.67 -6.99 -5.57
CA PRO A 18 6.81 -6.11 -4.41
C PRO A 18 5.92 -4.89 -4.54
N THR A 19 5.66 -4.40 -5.76
CA THR A 19 4.69 -3.33 -6.03
C THR A 19 3.29 -3.68 -5.54
N VAL A 20 2.81 -4.91 -5.80
CA VAL A 20 1.49 -5.37 -5.36
C VAL A 20 1.43 -5.43 -3.83
N LEU A 21 2.49 -5.95 -3.21
CA LEU A 21 2.59 -6.10 -1.76
C LEU A 21 2.61 -4.72 -1.06
N LEU A 22 3.28 -3.75 -1.67
CA LEU A 22 3.40 -2.38 -1.16
C LEU A 22 2.07 -1.60 -1.32
N ILE A 23 1.35 -1.80 -2.43
CA ILE A 23 -0.02 -1.26 -2.61
C ILE A 23 -0.97 -1.86 -1.57
N LEU A 24 -0.96 -3.18 -1.37
CA LEU A 24 -1.80 -3.85 -0.38
C LEU A 24 -1.53 -3.34 1.03
N THR A 25 -0.25 -3.20 1.39
CA THR A 25 0.16 -2.67 2.69
C THR A 25 -0.42 -1.27 2.91
N ASN A 26 -0.31 -0.39 1.91
CA ASN A 26 -0.86 0.97 2.01
C ASN A 26 -2.39 0.96 2.18
N CYS A 27 -3.09 0.15 1.40
CA CYS A 27 -4.55 0.05 1.48
C CYS A 27 -5.01 -0.42 2.86
N ILE A 28 -4.40 -1.48 3.40
CA ILE A 28 -4.76 -2.03 4.71
C ILE A 28 -4.46 -1.03 5.82
N VAL A 29 -3.26 -0.45 5.83
CA VAL A 29 -2.85 0.52 6.85
C VAL A 29 -3.76 1.74 6.83
N LEU A 30 -4.05 2.29 5.66
CA LEU A 30 -4.94 3.44 5.53
C LEU A 30 -6.37 3.12 5.99
N ALA A 31 -6.91 1.94 5.64
CA ALA A 31 -8.25 1.54 6.06
C ALA A 31 -8.36 1.43 7.59
N ILE A 32 -7.39 0.77 8.23
CA ILE A 32 -7.34 0.62 9.69
C ILE A 32 -7.17 1.99 10.36
N LEU A 33 -6.26 2.82 9.86
CA LEU A 33 -6.02 4.15 10.40
C LEU A 33 -7.26 5.05 10.32
N THR A 34 -7.97 4.99 9.19
CA THR A 34 -9.20 5.75 9.00
C THR A 34 -10.24 5.30 10.01
N GLN A 35 -10.47 4.00 10.17
CA GLN A 35 -11.47 3.48 11.13
C GLN A 35 -11.16 3.84 12.59
N LEU A 36 -9.88 3.81 12.99
CA LEU A 36 -9.50 3.97 14.41
C LEU A 36 -9.22 5.43 14.81
N TYR A 37 -8.77 6.27 13.87
CA TYR A 37 -8.17 7.57 14.20
C TYR A 37 -8.77 8.76 13.44
N THR A 38 -9.76 8.55 12.57
CA THR A 38 -10.56 9.66 12.02
C THR A 38 -11.91 9.72 12.72
N GLY A 39 -12.20 10.87 13.34
CA GLY A 39 -13.50 11.18 13.94
C GLY A 39 -14.18 12.36 13.25
N CYS A 40 -15.38 12.71 13.71
CA CYS A 40 -16.22 13.76 13.11
C CYS A 40 -15.58 15.14 13.01
N THR A 41 -14.86 15.53 14.06
CA THR A 41 -14.39 16.91 14.23
C THR A 41 -12.89 17.03 14.03
N THR A 42 -12.14 15.96 14.34
CA THR A 42 -10.68 15.98 14.29
C THR A 42 -10.11 14.61 13.92
N ILE A 43 -8.94 14.66 13.29
CA ILE A 43 -8.11 13.48 13.02
C ILE A 43 -7.06 13.43 14.13
N ASN A 44 -6.92 12.28 14.79
CA ASN A 44 -5.94 12.12 15.87
C ASN A 44 -4.51 12.28 15.33
N SER A 45 -3.65 13.03 16.04
CA SER A 45 -2.24 13.23 15.65
C SER A 45 -1.48 11.93 15.40
N PHE A 46 -1.83 10.84 16.10
CA PHE A 46 -1.25 9.51 15.87
C PHE A 46 -1.44 9.01 14.44
N PHE A 47 -2.57 9.34 13.79
CA PHE A 47 -2.81 9.03 12.37
C PHE A 47 -1.65 9.52 11.49
N TRP A 48 -1.26 10.78 11.67
CA TRP A 48 -0.21 11.41 10.87
C TRP A 48 1.17 10.81 11.14
N VAL A 49 1.45 10.40 12.38
CA VAL A 49 2.68 9.70 12.73
C VAL A 49 2.79 8.37 11.98
N VAL A 50 1.71 7.58 11.94
CA VAL A 50 1.72 6.30 11.22
C VAL A 50 1.78 6.51 9.71
N ILE A 51 1.09 7.51 9.15
CA ILE A 51 1.20 7.86 7.72
C ILE A 51 2.63 8.27 7.36
N ALA A 52 3.30 9.07 8.20
CA ALA A 52 4.70 9.44 8.00
C ALA A 52 5.62 8.21 8.03
N GLY A 53 5.39 7.29 8.98
CA GLY A 53 6.11 6.02 9.05
C GLY A 53 5.89 5.15 7.81
N LEU A 54 4.66 5.05 7.32
CA LEU A 54 4.30 4.33 6.10
C LEU A 54 4.98 4.93 4.86
N ALA A 55 5.05 6.26 4.77
CA ALA A 55 5.75 6.95 3.70
C ALA A 55 7.26 6.60 3.71
N LEU A 56 7.90 6.60 4.88
CA LEU A 56 9.31 6.18 5.02
C LEU A 56 9.51 4.72 4.64
N TYR A 57 8.62 3.82 5.09
CA TYR A 57 8.64 2.40 4.73
C TYR A 57 8.56 2.20 3.22
N ASN A 58 7.69 2.94 2.56
CA ASN A 58 7.51 2.89 1.11
C ASN A 58 8.77 3.36 0.37
N VAL A 59 9.34 4.50 0.77
CA VAL A 59 10.59 5.03 0.19
C VAL A 59 11.74 4.03 0.36
N TYR A 60 11.86 3.42 1.55
CA TYR A 60 12.88 2.40 1.81
C TYR A 60 12.71 1.19 0.89
N ASN A 61 11.49 0.66 0.76
CA ASN A 61 11.23 -0.51 -0.09
C ASN A 61 11.46 -0.24 -1.58
N ILE A 62 11.05 0.93 -2.07
CA ILE A 62 11.32 1.32 -3.47
C ILE A 62 12.82 1.45 -3.72
N ARG A 63 13.57 2.03 -2.76
CA ARG A 63 15.03 2.16 -2.86
C ARG A 63 15.74 0.81 -2.82
N ARG A 64 15.23 -0.14 -2.02
CA ARG A 64 15.82 -1.48 -1.89
C ARG A 64 15.54 -2.37 -3.08
N ASN A 65 14.37 -2.24 -3.71
CA ASN A 65 13.92 -3.09 -4.83
C ASN A 65 13.89 -2.33 -6.17
N ARG A 66 14.87 -1.44 -6.42
CA ARG A 66 14.88 -0.56 -7.60
C ARG A 66 14.77 -1.31 -8.93
N GLU A 67 15.32 -2.50 -9.03
CA GLU A 67 15.29 -3.33 -10.26
C GLU A 67 13.86 -3.77 -10.63
N GLU A 68 12.98 -3.92 -9.64
CA GLU A 68 11.59 -4.32 -9.86
C GLU A 68 10.66 -3.11 -10.08
N PHE A 69 11.10 -1.90 -9.73
CA PHE A 69 10.35 -0.64 -9.91
C PHE A 69 10.67 0.02 -11.26
N ASN A 70 10.28 -0.65 -12.35
CA ASN A 70 10.27 -0.04 -13.68
C ASN A 70 9.29 1.14 -13.77
N LYS A 71 9.45 2.02 -14.77
CA LYS A 71 8.63 3.24 -14.96
C LYS A 71 7.13 2.97 -14.84
N LEU A 72 6.63 1.87 -15.44
CA LEU A 72 5.22 1.48 -15.36
C LEU A 72 4.81 1.16 -13.92
N ASN A 73 5.59 0.37 -13.19
CA ASN A 73 5.31 0.01 -11.79
C ASN A 73 5.30 1.23 -10.88
N VAL A 74 6.19 2.20 -11.13
CA VAL A 74 6.20 3.48 -10.41
C VAL A 74 4.93 4.28 -10.70
N ILE A 75 4.49 4.36 -11.97
CA ILE A 75 3.24 5.04 -12.34
C ILE A 75 2.05 4.38 -11.66
N VAL A 76 1.92 3.06 -11.74
CA VAL A 76 0.83 2.29 -11.10
C VAL A 76 0.83 2.53 -9.60
N TYR A 77 2.01 2.53 -8.98
CA TYR A 77 2.15 2.84 -7.56
C TYR A 77 1.69 4.27 -7.22
N VAL A 78 2.12 5.28 -7.97
CA VAL A 78 1.70 6.68 -7.75
C VAL A 78 0.19 6.85 -7.93
N VAL A 79 -0.39 6.26 -8.99
CA VAL A 79 -1.84 6.27 -9.22
C VAL A 79 -2.58 5.62 -8.07
N SER A 80 -2.06 4.53 -7.49
CA SER A 80 -2.67 3.89 -6.32
C SER A 80 -2.70 4.81 -5.09
N ILE A 81 -1.65 5.61 -4.86
CA ILE A 81 -1.61 6.61 -3.78
C ILE A 81 -2.66 7.69 -4.02
N LEU A 82 -2.73 8.23 -5.25
CA LEU A 82 -3.71 9.26 -5.58
C LEU A 82 -5.14 8.76 -5.39
N LEU A 83 -5.42 7.52 -5.81
CA LEU A 83 -6.70 6.87 -5.59
C LEU A 83 -7.01 6.72 -4.09
N MET A 84 -6.03 6.31 -3.28
CA MET A 84 -6.18 6.20 -1.83
C MET A 84 -6.47 7.55 -1.15
N ILE A 85 -5.77 8.62 -1.56
CA ILE A 85 -6.04 9.98 -1.07
C ILE A 85 -7.45 10.43 -1.46
N PHE A 86 -7.85 10.18 -2.70
CA PHE A 86 -9.20 10.47 -3.18
C PHE A 86 -10.26 9.72 -2.36
N LEU A 87 -10.07 8.42 -2.15
CA LEU A 87 -11.00 7.60 -1.36
C LEU A 87 -11.07 8.06 0.09
N PHE A 88 -9.93 8.38 0.70
CA PHE A 88 -9.90 8.94 2.06
C PHE A 88 -10.75 10.21 2.15
N TYR A 89 -10.54 11.16 1.23
CA TYR A 89 -11.32 12.38 1.20
C TYR A 89 -12.81 12.10 0.97
N TYR A 90 -13.13 11.29 -0.04
CA TYR A 90 -14.50 10.91 -0.36
C TYR A 90 -15.23 10.33 0.86
N PHE A 91 -14.62 9.36 1.56
CA PHE A 91 -15.21 8.76 2.75
C PHE A 91 -15.28 9.71 3.94
N SER A 92 -14.29 10.60 4.11
CA SER A 92 -14.30 11.61 5.18
C SER A 92 -15.38 12.68 5.00
N THR A 93 -15.85 12.90 3.77
CA THR A 93 -16.87 13.92 3.44
C THR A 93 -18.31 13.39 3.41
N GLN A 94 -18.53 12.08 3.60
CA GLN A 94 -19.87 11.50 3.50
C GLN A 94 -20.78 11.94 4.67
N PRO A 95 -21.99 12.46 4.37
CA PRO A 95 -22.97 12.78 5.40
C PRO A 95 -23.46 11.47 6.07
N GLY A 96 -23.38 11.40 7.41
CA GLY A 96 -23.77 10.21 8.19
C GLY A 96 -22.60 9.37 8.70
N LYS A 97 -21.35 9.85 8.59
CA LYS A 97 -20.19 9.30 9.32
C LYS A 97 -19.69 10.30 10.37
N CYS A 98 -20.66 10.81 11.12
CA CYS A 98 -20.68 10.58 12.55
C CYS A 98 -21.59 9.37 12.77
#